data_AF-A0A970P489-F1
#
_entry.id   AF-A0A970P489-F1
#
_cell.length_a   1.000
_cell.length_b   1.000
_cell.length_c   1.000
_cell.angle_alpha   90.00
_cell.angle_beta   90.00
_cell.angle_gamma   90.00
#
_symmetry.space_group_name_H-M   'P 1'
#
loop_
_entity.id
_entity.type
_entity.pdbx_description
1 polymer ?
#
loop_
_entity_poly.entity_id
_entity_poly.type
_entity_poly.pdbx_seq_one_letter_code
_entity_poly.pdbx_strand_id
1 'polypeptide(L)'
;IAKQAYPVIKNVYETKSQVYKNIVVPISDGKRLFQIICNLEKAYQNKGKELVKSYQKQIVLNTIDEAWKEQLREMDDLKQSVQNATYEQKDPLLIYKFESFNLFKMMLTSVNKNVVSTLMKGHIPIQSPDQVKNAEARKRTDLSRYTTQKSDLPGVENPMKGASTQTQEKSRPQPVRVEKKVGRNDLCPCGSGKKYKHCHGRGL
;
A
#
# COMPACT_ATOMS: atom_id res chain seq x y z
N ILE A 1 8.74 14.58 19.33
CA ILE A 1 8.72 13.15 19.74
C ILE A 1 8.75 12.96 21.26
N ALA A 2 9.88 13.08 21.98
CA ALA A 2 9.94 12.73 23.41
C ALA A 2 8.88 13.42 24.30
N LYS A 3 8.74 14.75 24.19
CA LYS A 3 7.73 15.52 24.94
C LYS A 3 6.29 15.12 24.62
N GLN A 4 6.00 14.75 23.36
CA GLN A 4 4.68 14.31 22.92
C GLN A 4 4.38 12.88 23.36
N ALA A 5 5.39 12.00 23.39
CA ALA A 5 5.25 10.60 23.79
C ALA A 5 5.13 10.43 25.32
N TYR A 6 5.83 11.27 26.08
CA TYR A 6 5.94 11.14 27.53
C TYR A 6 4.60 11.05 28.29
N PRO A 7 3.57 11.88 28.03
CA PRO A 7 2.29 11.73 28.74
C PRO A 7 1.64 10.36 28.53
N VAL A 8 1.74 9.81 27.31
CA VAL A 8 1.22 8.47 27.01
C VAL A 8 2.04 7.40 27.73
N ILE A 9 3.37 7.51 27.69
CA ILE A 9 4.27 6.56 28.36
C ILE A 9 4.06 6.59 29.88
N LYS A 10 3.89 7.78 30.48
CA LYS A 10 3.60 7.96 31.89
C LYS A 10 2.30 7.27 32.29
N ASN A 11 1.21 7.53 31.56
CA ASN A 11 -0.09 6.91 31.83
C ASN A 11 -0.02 5.38 31.72
N VAL A 12 0.69 4.85 30.72
CA VAL A 12 0.86 3.40 30.53
C VAL A 12 1.70 2.78 31.64
N TYR A 13 2.77 3.43 32.07
CA TYR A 13 3.59 2.96 33.19
C TYR A 13 2.79 2.97 34.49
N GLU A 14 2.12 4.06 34.84
CA GLU A 14 1.35 4.17 36.09
C GLU A 14 0.17 3.19 36.14
N THR A 15 -0.50 2.94 35.00
CA THR A 15 -1.68 2.06 34.96
C THR A 15 -1.30 0.58 34.79
N LYS A 16 -0.24 0.27 34.03
CA LYS A 16 0.03 -1.09 33.52
C LYS A 16 1.49 -1.53 33.61
N SER A 17 2.33 -0.88 34.43
CA SER A 17 3.76 -1.21 34.58
C SER A 17 4.03 -2.70 34.86
N GLN A 18 3.17 -3.36 35.66
CA GLN A 18 3.37 -4.77 36.03
C GLN A 18 3.08 -5.76 34.90
N VAL A 19 2.37 -5.34 33.84
CA VAL A 19 1.92 -6.24 32.77
C VAL A 19 2.88 -6.24 31.58
N TYR A 20 3.53 -5.11 31.28
CA TYR A 20 4.31 -4.95 30.06
C TYR A 20 5.71 -4.37 30.32
N LYS A 21 6.74 -5.11 29.88
CA LYS A 21 8.14 -4.67 29.96
C LYS A 21 8.55 -3.74 28.81
N ASN A 22 8.01 -3.97 27.62
CA ASN A 22 8.29 -3.19 26.41
C ASN A 22 6.99 -2.65 25.82
N ILE A 23 7.08 -1.48 25.20
CA ILE A 23 5.98 -0.84 24.48
C ILE A 23 6.37 -0.63 23.02
N VAL A 24 5.35 -0.62 22.17
CA VAL A 24 5.49 -0.28 20.75
C VAL A 24 4.87 1.09 20.53
N VAL A 25 5.67 2.03 20.01
CA VAL A 25 5.21 3.37 19.68
C VAL A 25 5.28 3.55 18.16
N PRO A 26 4.16 3.83 17.48
CA PRO A 26 4.18 4.14 16.06
C PRO A 26 4.72 5.56 15.85
N ILE A 27 5.72 5.71 14.97
CA ILE A 27 6.25 7.00 14.53
C ILE A 27 6.15 7.05 13.01
N SER A 28 5.69 8.17 12.46
CA SER A 28 5.48 8.37 11.02
C SER A 28 6.29 9.56 10.51
N ASP A 29 6.82 9.44 9.29
CA ASP A 29 7.39 10.53 8.48
C ASP A 29 6.39 10.96 7.39
N GLY A 30 5.09 10.80 7.64
CA GLY A 30 4.01 11.05 6.67
C GLY A 30 3.92 10.03 5.51
N LYS A 31 5.01 9.35 5.16
CA LYS A 31 5.06 8.32 4.11
C LYS A 31 5.13 6.89 4.65
N ARG A 32 5.92 6.69 5.71
CA ARG A 32 6.22 5.38 6.29
C ARG A 32 5.85 5.39 7.76
N LEU A 33 5.31 4.27 8.25
CA LEU A 33 5.00 4.05 9.65
C LEU A 33 6.04 3.10 10.25
N PHE A 34 6.76 3.57 11.25
CA PHE A 34 7.78 2.83 11.98
C PHE A 34 7.24 2.40 13.33
N GLN A 35 7.25 1.10 13.60
CA GLN A 35 6.90 0.55 14.91
C GLN A 35 8.17 0.46 15.75
N ILE A 36 8.31 1.37 16.72
CA ILE A 36 9.50 1.46 17.57
C ILE A 36 9.25 0.71 18.86
N ILE A 37 10.08 -0.30 19.12
CA ILE A 37 10.05 -1.06 20.37
C ILE A 37 10.99 -0.37 21.35
N CYS A 38 10.49 -0.01 22.53
CA CYS A 38 11.33 0.49 23.61
C CYS A 38 10.93 -0.09 24.96
N ASN A 39 11.90 -0.17 25.87
CA ASN A 39 11.65 -0.62 27.24
C ASN A 39 10.88 0.45 28.02
N LEU A 40 9.78 0.05 28.66
CA LEU A 40 8.83 0.96 29.30
C LEU A 40 9.44 1.66 30.51
N GLU A 41 10.10 0.90 31.39
CA GLU A 41 10.72 1.41 32.61
C GLU A 41 11.80 2.45 32.31
N LYS A 42 12.74 2.12 31.40
CA LYS A 42 13.78 3.06 30.95
C LYS A 42 13.20 4.30 30.27
N ALA A 43 12.14 4.13 29.48
CA ALA A 43 11.47 5.25 28.82
C ALA A 43 10.80 6.19 29.82
N TYR A 44 10.22 5.66 30.90
CA TYR A 44 9.65 6.45 31.98
C TYR A 44 10.73 7.24 32.75
N GLN A 45 11.75 6.55 33.25
CA GLN A 45 12.85 7.16 34.03
C GLN A 45 13.59 8.25 33.24
N ASN A 46 13.85 8.01 31.95
CA ASN A 46 14.55 8.94 31.07
C ASN A 46 13.64 9.97 30.37
N LYS A 47 12.39 10.15 30.82
CA LYS A 47 11.43 11.11 30.25
C LYS A 47 11.24 10.98 28.73
N GLY A 48 11.21 9.76 28.21
CA GLY A 48 11.03 9.44 26.79
C GLY A 48 12.29 9.51 25.92
N LYS A 49 13.48 9.77 26.48
CA LYS A 49 14.74 9.77 25.69
C LYS A 49 15.09 8.39 25.13
N GLU A 50 14.76 7.32 25.85
CA GLU A 50 15.03 5.94 25.41
C GLU A 50 14.27 5.60 24.12
N LEU A 51 13.04 6.11 23.98
CA LEU A 51 12.25 5.98 22.75
C LEU A 51 12.96 6.66 21.57
N VAL A 52 13.49 7.88 21.77
CA VAL A 52 14.20 8.62 20.71
C VAL A 52 15.48 7.89 20.30
N LYS A 53 16.23 7.35 21.26
CA LYS A 53 17.43 6.55 20.98
C LYS A 53 17.10 5.29 20.18
N SER A 54 16.05 4.58 20.57
CA SER A 54 15.57 3.38 19.87
C SER A 54 15.10 3.72 18.45
N TYR A 55 14.37 4.82 18.30
CA TYR A 55 13.93 5.35 17.01
C TYR A 55 15.11 5.68 16.08
N GLN A 56 16.11 6.42 16.57
CA GLN A 56 17.31 6.77 15.82
C GLN A 56 18.06 5.52 15.35
N LYS A 57 18.29 4.57 16.26
CA LYS A 57 18.98 3.31 15.93
C LYS A 57 18.24 2.54 14.83
N GLN A 58 16.93 2.38 14.97
CA GLN A 58 16.12 1.62 14.03
C GLN A 58 16.08 2.27 12.64
N ILE A 59 15.96 3.60 12.56
CA ILE A 59 15.99 4.30 11.27
C ILE A 59 17.35 4.15 10.59
N VAL A 60 18.44 4.36 11.33
CA VAL A 60 19.79 4.30 10.76
C VAL A 60 20.04 2.90 10.19
N LEU A 61 19.76 1.85 10.96
CA LEU A 61 19.94 0.47 10.51
C LEU A 61 19.08 0.16 9.28
N ASN A 62 17.78 0.46 9.32
CA ASN A 62 16.88 0.21 8.20
C ASN A 62 17.30 0.97 6.93
N THR A 63 17.82 2.19 7.07
CA THR A 63 18.24 3.00 5.93
C THR A 63 19.53 2.48 5.33
N ILE A 64 20.49 2.06 6.16
CA ILE A 64 21.74 1.45 5.71
C ILE A 64 21.48 0.12 5.01
N ASP A 65 20.66 -0.75 5.60
CA ASP A 65 20.35 -2.05 5.01
C ASP A 65 19.69 -1.92 3.64
N GLU A 66 18.77 -0.96 3.48
CA GLU A 66 18.14 -0.69 2.18
C GLU A 66 19.13 -0.16 1.16
N ALA A 67 19.95 0.82 1.54
CA ALA A 67 20.96 1.39 0.66
C ALA A 67 22.03 0.36 0.27
N TRP A 68 22.41 -0.53 1.19
CA TRP A 68 23.38 -1.58 0.92
C TRP A 68 22.85 -2.62 -0.07
N LYS A 69 21.59 -3.06 0.08
CA LYS A 69 20.96 -3.96 -0.88
C LYS A 69 20.92 -3.36 -2.29
N GLU A 70 20.63 -2.07 -2.39
CA GLU A 70 20.62 -1.38 -3.69
C GLU A 70 22.03 -1.23 -4.26
N GLN A 71 23.02 -0.87 -3.44
CA GLN A 71 24.42 -0.79 -3.84
C GLN A 71 24.96 -2.13 -4.37
N LEU A 72 24.56 -3.26 -3.78
CA LEU A 72 24.94 -4.59 -4.29
C LEU A 72 24.38 -4.81 -5.70
N ARG A 73 23.13 -4.42 -5.96
CA ARG A 73 22.52 -4.51 -7.30
C ARG A 73 23.24 -3.59 -8.29
N GLU A 74 23.49 -2.34 -7.91
CA GLU A 74 24.20 -1.38 -8.75
C GLU A 74 25.62 -1.88 -9.09
N MET A 75 26.30 -2.55 -8.16
CA MET A 75 27.62 -3.16 -8.43
C MET A 75 27.54 -4.34 -9.40
N ASP A 76 26.49 -5.17 -9.29
CA ASP A 76 26.27 -6.27 -10.23
C ASP A 76 25.97 -5.75 -11.64
N ASP A 77 25.14 -4.71 -11.76
CA ASP A 77 24.85 -4.03 -13.04
C ASP A 77 26.11 -3.38 -13.63
N LEU A 78 26.90 -2.70 -12.78
CA LEU A 78 28.17 -2.10 -13.19
C LEU A 78 29.14 -3.16 -13.72
N LYS A 79 29.22 -4.32 -13.08
CA LYS A 79 30.09 -5.42 -13.51
C LYS A 79 29.73 -5.92 -14.91
N GLN A 80 28.44 -5.96 -15.26
CA GLN A 80 27.98 -6.31 -16.60
C GLN A 80 28.31 -5.19 -17.60
N SER A 81 28.05 -3.93 -17.25
CA SER A 81 28.30 -2.76 -18.11
C SER A 81 29.78 -2.58 -18.46
N VAL A 82 30.68 -2.81 -17.49
CA VAL A 82 32.13 -2.68 -17.67
C VAL A 82 32.69 -3.68 -18.69
N GLN A 83 32.02 -4.81 -18.93
CA GLN A 83 32.43 -5.73 -20.01
C GLN A 83 32.36 -5.06 -21.40
N ASN A 84 31.47 -4.09 -21.57
CA ASN A 84 31.38 -3.32 -22.82
C ASN A 84 32.53 -2.31 -22.95
N ALA A 85 33.19 -1.91 -21.86
CA ALA A 85 34.32 -0.99 -21.90
C ALA A 85 35.57 -1.60 -22.56
N THR A 86 35.64 -2.93 -22.66
CA THR A 86 36.69 -3.62 -23.43
C THR A 86 36.65 -3.22 -24.91
N TYR A 87 35.47 -2.91 -25.46
CA TYR A 87 35.36 -2.43 -26.84
C TYR A 87 35.95 -1.02 -27.03
N GLU A 88 36.05 -0.22 -25.96
CA GLU A 88 36.68 1.11 -25.97
C GLU A 88 38.21 1.06 -25.74
N GLN A 89 38.82 -0.13 -25.68
CA GLN A 89 40.24 -0.32 -25.36
C GLN A 89 40.69 0.27 -24.01
N LYS A 90 39.76 0.49 -23.07
CA LYS A 90 40.09 0.87 -21.70
C LYS A 90 40.25 -0.35 -20.83
N ASP A 91 40.98 -0.22 -19.72
CA ASP A 91 41.10 -1.28 -18.72
C ASP A 91 39.77 -1.42 -17.94
N PRO A 92 39.02 -2.52 -18.12
CA PRO A 92 37.74 -2.73 -17.43
C PRO A 92 37.91 -2.80 -15.91
N LEU A 93 39.02 -3.35 -15.40
CA LEU A 93 39.25 -3.45 -13.97
C LEU A 93 39.40 -2.07 -13.33
N LEU A 94 40.08 -1.16 -14.03
CA LEU A 94 40.30 0.19 -13.56
C LEU A 94 38.98 0.98 -13.52
N ILE A 95 38.17 0.88 -14.57
CA ILE A 95 36.85 1.53 -14.64
C ILE A 95 35.95 1.01 -13.51
N TYR A 96 35.88 -0.31 -13.33
CA TYR A 96 35.09 -0.91 -12.26
C TYR A 96 35.47 -0.35 -10.88
N LYS A 97 36.77 -0.23 -10.59
CA LYS A 97 37.27 0.31 -9.31
C LYS A 97 36.87 1.77 -9.10
N PHE A 98 37.03 2.62 -10.10
CA PHE A 98 36.69 4.03 -9.98
C PHE A 98 35.17 4.25 -9.85
N GLU A 99 34.40 3.58 -10.71
CA GLU A 99 32.95 3.77 -10.75
C GLU A 99 32.28 3.17 -9.50
N SER A 100 32.69 1.97 -9.06
CA SER A 100 32.16 1.37 -7.83
C SER A 100 32.43 2.24 -6.59
N PHE A 101 33.62 2.86 -6.50
CA PHE A 101 33.92 3.79 -5.41
C PHE A 101 33.06 5.06 -5.48
N ASN A 102 32.82 5.59 -6.68
CA ASN A 102 31.96 6.74 -6.87
C ASN A 102 30.51 6.44 -6.46
N LEU A 103 29.97 5.30 -6.87
CA LEU A 103 28.65 4.82 -6.44
C LEU A 103 28.56 4.72 -4.92
N PHE A 104 29.55 4.10 -4.26
CA PHE A 104 29.59 4.00 -2.80
C PHE A 104 29.58 5.38 -2.12
N LYS A 105 30.34 6.35 -2.65
CA LYS A 105 30.37 7.74 -2.12
C LYS A 105 29.01 8.43 -2.27
N MET A 106 28.35 8.24 -3.40
CA MET A 106 27.00 8.75 -3.64
C MET A 106 25.98 8.11 -2.68
N MET A 107 26.05 6.78 -2.50
CA MET A 107 25.22 6.03 -1.55
C MET A 107 25.39 6.59 -0.13
N LEU A 108 26.62 6.78 0.35
CA LEU A 108 26.88 7.29 1.69
C LEU A 108 26.24 8.68 1.93
N THR A 109 26.34 9.56 0.93
CA THR A 109 25.74 10.90 1.00
C THR A 109 24.21 10.82 1.00
N SER A 110 23.63 9.93 0.19
CA SER A 110 22.20 9.66 0.15
C SER A 110 21.68 9.12 1.49
N VAL A 111 22.39 8.15 2.10
CA VAL A 111 22.05 7.60 3.42
C VAL A 111 21.99 8.70 4.47
N ASN A 112 23.03 9.53 4.56
CA ASN A 112 23.06 10.63 5.54
C ASN A 112 21.88 11.60 5.35
N LYS A 113 21.59 11.99 4.10
CA LYS A 113 20.45 12.86 3.79
C LYS A 113 19.11 12.24 4.16
N ASN A 114 18.94 10.94 3.88
CA ASN A 114 17.72 10.20 4.16
C ASN A 114 17.49 10.01 5.66
N VAL A 115 18.53 9.66 6.42
CA VAL A 115 18.47 9.55 7.89
C VAL A 115 18.05 10.89 8.49
N VAL A 116 18.71 11.99 8.13
CA VAL A 116 18.39 13.31 8.68
C VAL A 116 16.97 13.74 8.29
N SER A 117 16.57 13.58 7.03
CA SER A 117 15.21 13.89 6.58
C SER A 117 14.16 13.12 7.39
N THR A 118 14.36 11.82 7.58
CA THR A 118 13.42 10.94 8.28
C THR A 118 13.33 11.29 9.77
N LEU A 119 14.47 11.59 10.40
CA LEU A 119 14.50 12.00 11.81
C LEU A 119 13.80 13.34 12.04
N MET A 120 13.97 14.31 11.13
CA MET A 120 13.41 15.65 11.28
C MET A 120 11.90 15.72 11.04
N LYS A 121 11.39 14.92 10.10
CA LYS A 121 9.97 14.86 9.77
C LYS A 121 9.18 13.86 10.62
N GLY A 122 9.88 13.06 11.43
CA GLY A 122 9.27 12.07 12.32
C GLY A 122 8.33 12.69 13.34
N HIS A 123 7.06 12.27 13.31
CA HIS A 123 6.05 12.63 14.30
C HIS A 123 5.26 11.40 14.74
N ILE A 124 4.65 11.46 15.93
CA ILE A 124 3.74 10.41 16.39
C ILE A 124 2.38 10.72 15.78
N PRO A 125 1.74 9.79 15.03
CA PRO A 125 0.38 9.99 14.55
C PRO A 125 -0.56 9.91 15.76
N ILE A 126 -0.93 11.07 16.30
CA ILE A 126 -2.01 11.16 17.27
C ILE A 126 -3.28 11.05 16.43
N GLN A 127 -4.02 9.96 16.59
CA GLN A 127 -5.35 9.85 15.99
C GLN A 127 -6.26 10.84 16.69
N SER A 128 -6.34 12.06 16.18
CA SER A 128 -7.42 12.98 16.53
C SER A 128 -8.73 12.37 16.01
N PRO A 129 -9.75 12.18 16.86
CA PRO A 129 -11.06 11.66 16.44
C PRO A 129 -11.69 12.43 15.26
N ASP A 130 -11.30 13.69 15.07
CA ASP A 130 -11.82 14.58 14.03
C ASP A 130 -11.37 14.26 12.59
N GLN A 131 -10.43 13.33 12.39
CA GLN A 131 -9.94 12.98 11.03
C GLN A 131 -10.70 11.81 10.38
N VAL A 132 -11.71 11.24 11.04
CA VAL A 132 -12.70 10.40 10.33
C VAL A 132 -13.64 11.34 9.57
N LYS A 133 -13.15 11.90 8.46
CA LYS A 133 -14.03 12.51 7.47
C LYS A 133 -14.94 11.40 6.98
N ASN A 134 -16.20 11.42 7.44
CA ASN A 134 -17.29 10.67 6.82
C ASN A 134 -17.12 10.85 5.31
N ALA A 135 -16.93 9.74 4.58
CA ALA A 135 -16.82 9.80 3.14
C ALA A 135 -18.07 10.52 2.63
N GLU A 136 -17.90 11.77 2.17
CA GLU A 136 -19.00 12.53 1.61
C GLU A 136 -19.61 11.66 0.52
N ALA A 137 -20.89 11.32 0.69
CA ALA A 137 -21.61 10.51 -0.26
C ALA A 137 -21.41 11.16 -1.63
N ARG A 138 -20.79 10.43 -2.58
CA ARG A 138 -20.51 10.92 -3.93
C ARG A 138 -21.78 11.59 -4.45
N LYS A 139 -21.77 12.92 -4.59
CA LYS A 139 -22.88 13.66 -5.18
C LYS A 139 -23.13 13.03 -6.55
N ARG A 140 -24.28 12.37 -6.72
CA ARG A 140 -24.70 11.83 -8.01
C ARG A 140 -24.74 13.02 -8.97
N THR A 141 -23.93 12.96 -10.02
CA THR A 141 -23.93 13.96 -11.08
C THR A 141 -25.32 13.95 -11.71
N ASP A 142 -26.06 15.05 -11.61
CA ASP A 142 -27.39 15.16 -12.18
C ASP A 142 -27.27 15.32 -13.70
N LEU A 143 -27.53 14.22 -14.41
CA LEU A 143 -27.43 14.13 -15.87
C LEU A 143 -28.73 14.54 -16.58
N SER A 144 -29.71 15.11 -15.87
CA SER A 144 -31.04 15.44 -16.41
C SER A 144 -31.06 16.49 -17.53
N ARG A 145 -29.96 17.24 -17.72
CA ARG A 145 -29.86 18.27 -18.77
C ARG A 145 -29.07 17.87 -20.02
N TYR A 146 -28.54 16.65 -20.07
CA TYR A 146 -27.81 16.19 -21.26
C TYR A 146 -28.80 15.66 -22.31
N THR A 147 -29.05 16.47 -23.35
CA THR A 147 -29.70 16.00 -24.58
C THR A 147 -28.62 15.71 -25.62
N THR A 148 -28.41 14.44 -25.96
CA THR A 148 -27.55 14.05 -27.08
C THR A 148 -28.34 14.20 -28.38
N GLN A 149 -28.02 15.21 -29.20
CA GLN A 149 -28.45 15.25 -30.60
C GLN A 149 -27.34 14.64 -31.46
N LYS A 150 -27.67 13.61 -32.22
CA LYS A 150 -26.80 13.04 -33.24
C LYS A 150 -26.92 13.91 -34.48
N SER A 151 -25.93 14.74 -34.75
CA SER A 151 -25.80 15.44 -36.02
C SER A 151 -25.36 14.44 -37.08
N ASP A 152 -26.23 14.19 -38.05
CA ASP A 152 -25.86 13.48 -39.27
C ASP A 152 -24.83 14.32 -40.03
N LEU A 153 -23.60 13.81 -40.12
CA LEU A 153 -22.57 14.37 -40.99
C LEU A 153 -22.97 14.12 -42.46
N PRO A 154 -23.03 15.15 -43.32
CA PRO A 154 -23.20 14.95 -44.74
C PRO A 154 -21.86 14.47 -45.33
N GLY A 155 -21.81 13.23 -45.82
CA GLY A 155 -20.66 12.77 -46.61
C GLY A 155 -20.25 11.31 -46.50
N VAL A 156 -20.96 10.45 -45.78
CA VAL A 156 -20.66 9.00 -45.81
C VAL A 156 -21.64 8.29 -46.73
N GLU A 157 -21.22 8.11 -47.97
CA GLU A 157 -21.91 7.28 -48.95
C GLU A 157 -22.00 5.85 -48.44
N ASN A 158 -23.22 5.32 -48.51
CA ASN A 158 -23.65 4.06 -47.93
C ASN A 158 -23.48 2.94 -48.98
N PRO A 159 -22.52 2.00 -48.86
CA PRO A 159 -22.31 0.97 -49.86
C PRO A 159 -23.07 -0.30 -49.46
N MET A 160 -24.40 -0.32 -49.60
CA MET A 160 -25.14 -1.59 -49.69
C MET A 160 -26.58 -1.37 -50.17
N LYS A 161 -26.78 -1.32 -51.49
CA LYS A 161 -28.09 -1.65 -52.11
C LYS A 161 -28.03 -3.12 -52.51
N GLY A 162 -28.82 -3.97 -51.83
CA GLY A 162 -29.10 -5.32 -52.30
C GLY A 162 -29.37 -6.32 -51.18
N ALA A 163 -30.48 -7.05 -51.35
CA ALA A 163 -30.88 -8.26 -50.64
C ALA A 163 -31.57 -8.10 -49.26
N SER A 164 -32.89 -8.13 -49.33
CA SER A 164 -33.84 -8.50 -48.28
C SER A 164 -33.50 -9.83 -47.60
N THR A 165 -33.39 -9.85 -46.28
CA THR A 165 -33.63 -11.05 -45.45
C THR A 165 -34.20 -10.62 -44.10
N GLN A 166 -35.33 -11.21 -43.74
CA GLN A 166 -36.06 -11.03 -42.50
C GLN A 166 -35.14 -11.24 -41.29
N THR A 167 -35.18 -10.34 -40.30
CA THR A 167 -34.61 -10.65 -38.98
C THR A 167 -35.40 -9.96 -37.88
N GLN A 168 -35.84 -10.81 -36.95
CA GLN A 168 -36.73 -10.56 -35.83
C GLN A 168 -36.21 -9.48 -34.86
N GLU A 169 -37.15 -8.77 -34.25
CA GLU A 169 -36.94 -7.87 -33.11
C GLU A 169 -36.17 -8.58 -31.98
N LYS A 170 -34.96 -8.10 -31.67
CA LYS A 170 -34.26 -8.45 -30.44
C LYS A 170 -34.74 -7.53 -29.32
N SER A 171 -35.59 -8.09 -28.46
CA SER A 171 -36.06 -7.54 -27.19
C SER A 171 -34.90 -7.11 -26.28
N ARG A 172 -35.08 -5.98 -25.59
CA ARG A 172 -34.19 -5.45 -24.55
C ARG A 172 -33.95 -6.50 -23.44
N PRO A 173 -32.71 -6.77 -23.02
CA PRO A 173 -32.45 -7.71 -21.93
C PRO A 173 -32.90 -7.12 -20.59
N GLN A 174 -33.84 -7.79 -19.91
CA GLN A 174 -34.25 -7.46 -18.55
C GLN A 174 -33.23 -8.01 -17.52
N PRO A 175 -33.10 -7.41 -16.33
CA PRO A 175 -32.12 -7.83 -15.33
C PRO A 175 -32.39 -9.26 -14.84
N VAL A 176 -31.40 -10.15 -15.00
CA VAL A 176 -31.45 -11.53 -14.52
C VAL A 176 -31.47 -11.53 -12.99
N ARG A 177 -32.61 -11.91 -12.41
CA ARG A 177 -32.78 -12.09 -10.96
C ARG A 177 -32.11 -13.41 -10.56
N VAL A 178 -30.93 -13.32 -9.96
CA VAL A 178 -30.21 -14.49 -9.44
C VAL A 178 -30.96 -15.00 -8.20
N GLU A 179 -31.66 -16.12 -8.33
CA GLU A 179 -32.25 -16.80 -7.19
C GLU A 179 -31.14 -17.30 -6.25
N LYS A 180 -31.29 -17.05 -4.94
CA LYS A 180 -30.35 -17.52 -3.91
C LYS A 180 -30.27 -19.04 -3.97
N LYS A 181 -29.11 -19.60 -4.36
CA LYS A 181 -28.83 -21.04 -4.23
C LYS A 181 -28.92 -21.43 -2.74
N VAL A 182 -29.82 -22.35 -2.42
CA VAL A 182 -30.00 -22.89 -1.06
C VAL A 182 -28.76 -23.69 -0.66
N GLY A 183 -28.18 -23.40 0.50
CA GLY A 183 -27.00 -24.08 1.02
C GLY A 183 -27.33 -25.51 1.50
N ARG A 184 -26.33 -26.41 1.46
CA ARG A 184 -26.48 -27.85 1.81
C ARG A 184 -27.09 -28.10 3.20
N ASN A 185 -26.89 -27.18 4.15
CA ASN A 185 -27.41 -27.27 5.52
C ASN A 185 -28.64 -26.38 5.79
N ASP A 186 -29.08 -25.55 4.83
CA ASP A 186 -30.25 -24.68 4.98
C ASP A 186 -31.54 -25.50 4.97
N LEU A 187 -32.63 -24.91 5.48
CA LEU A 187 -33.94 -25.52 5.40
C LEU A 187 -34.35 -25.72 3.95
N CYS A 188 -34.84 -26.92 3.64
CA CYS A 188 -35.22 -27.25 2.28
C CYS A 188 -36.44 -26.42 1.83
N PRO A 189 -36.42 -25.78 0.65
CA PRO A 189 -37.48 -24.89 0.19
C PRO A 189 -38.82 -25.60 -0.08
N CYS A 190 -38.84 -26.95 -0.08
CA CYS A 190 -40.08 -27.74 -0.17
C CYS A 190 -40.97 -27.70 1.09
N GLY A 191 -40.58 -26.95 2.13
CA GLY A 191 -41.38 -26.79 3.35
C GLY A 191 -41.35 -28.00 4.30
N SER A 192 -40.51 -29.00 4.03
CA SER A 192 -40.48 -30.26 4.80
C SER A 192 -39.85 -30.15 6.20
N GLY A 193 -39.40 -28.96 6.63
CA GLY A 193 -38.71 -28.72 7.90
C GLY A 193 -37.33 -29.39 8.07
N LYS A 194 -36.82 -30.08 7.04
CA LYS A 194 -35.54 -30.81 7.06
C LYS A 194 -34.45 -30.00 6.36
N LYS A 195 -33.18 -30.17 6.77
CA LYS A 195 -32.02 -29.58 6.08
C LYS A 195 -31.92 -30.11 4.65
N TYR A 196 -31.47 -29.27 3.71
CA TYR A 196 -31.44 -29.58 2.27
C TYR A 196 -30.75 -30.93 1.96
N LYS A 197 -29.59 -31.21 2.57
CA LYS A 197 -28.87 -32.50 2.44
C LYS A 197 -29.63 -33.76 2.85
N HIS A 198 -30.67 -33.62 3.68
CA HIS A 198 -31.50 -34.74 4.15
C HIS A 198 -32.84 -34.81 3.42
N CYS A 199 -33.06 -33.94 2.43
CA CYS A 199 -34.26 -33.89 1.61
C CYS A 199 -33.84 -33.88 0.12
N HIS A 200 -34.12 -32.80 -0.62
CA HIS A 200 -33.83 -32.69 -2.05
C HIS A 200 -32.32 -32.69 -2.39
N GLY A 201 -31.44 -32.47 -1.42
CA GLY A 201 -29.99 -32.61 -1.55
C GLY A 201 -29.44 -33.98 -1.14
N ARG A 202 -30.31 -34.99 -0.90
CA ARG A 202 -29.88 -36.34 -0.52
C ARG A 202 -29.51 -37.12 -1.79
N GLY A 203 -28.22 -37.17 -2.10
CA GLY A 203 -27.68 -37.81 -3.31
C GLY A 203 -27.05 -36.84 -4.32
N LEU A 204 -27.01 -35.55 -3.97
CA LEU A 204 -26.19 -34.49 -4.57
C LEU A 204 -24.96 -34.20 -3.70
#